data_AF-A0A1E9BK11-F1
#
_entry.id   AF-A0A1E9BK11-F1
#
_cell.length_a   1.000
_cell.length_b   1.000
_cell.length_c   1.000
_cell.angle_alpha   90.00
_cell.angle_beta   90.00
_cell.angle_gamma   90.00
#
_symmetry.space_group_name_H-M   'P 1'
#
loop_
_entity.id
_entity.type
_entity.pdbx_description
1 polymer ?
#
loop_
_entity_poly.entity_id
_entity_poly.type
_entity_poly.pdbx_seq_one_letter_code
_entity_poly.pdbx_strand_id
1 'polypeptide(L)'
;MSETIQLTPGHVAAYKELLTNPKKNGFDFRPITECFRQIETVTPKHELFNVYVEYLQKPLPKVMFYIIMDELYGHLTGRAINAEGEPGYLGYKLEFINA
;
A
#
# COMPACT_ATOMS: atom_id res chain seq x y z
N MET A 1 9.65 -26.72 -8.61
CA MET A 1 8.38 -26.83 -7.84
C MET A 1 8.14 -25.46 -7.23
N SER A 2 6.98 -24.84 -7.49
CA SER A 2 6.67 -23.54 -6.89
C SER A 2 6.19 -23.81 -5.47
N GLU A 3 7.00 -23.44 -4.48
CA GLU A 3 6.56 -23.48 -3.08
C GLU A 3 5.40 -22.50 -2.90
N THR A 4 4.22 -23.02 -2.57
CA THR A 4 3.08 -22.18 -2.24
C THR A 4 3.33 -21.57 -0.87
N ILE A 5 3.78 -20.32 -0.83
CA ILE A 5 3.95 -19.59 0.45
C ILE A 5 2.57 -19.39 1.06
N GLN A 6 2.25 -20.12 2.13
CA GLN A 6 1.08 -19.83 2.94
C GLN A 6 1.34 -18.56 3.76
N LEU A 7 0.64 -17.48 3.42
CA LEU A 7 0.68 -16.23 4.17
C LEU A 7 0.05 -16.44 5.55
N THR A 8 0.89 -16.49 6.58
CA THR A 8 0.41 -16.52 7.96
C THR A 8 0.18 -15.10 8.49
N PRO A 9 -0.69 -14.91 9.51
CA PRO A 9 -0.86 -13.62 10.17
C PRO A 9 0.46 -13.01 10.68
N GLY A 10 1.40 -13.86 11.13
CA GLY A 10 2.73 -13.42 11.57
C GLY A 10 3.56 -12.76 10.46
N HIS A 11 3.45 -13.25 9.22
CA HIS A 11 4.11 -12.60 8.08
C HIS A 11 3.52 -11.21 7.83
N VAL A 12 2.20 -11.07 7.82
CA VAL A 12 1.53 -9.76 7.63
C VAL A 12 1.97 -8.79 8.73
N ALA A 13 1.97 -9.24 10.00
CA ALA A 13 2.40 -8.43 11.13
C ALA A 13 3.86 -7.98 11.01
N ALA A 14 4.76 -8.85 10.55
CA ALA A 14 6.16 -8.50 10.31
C ALA A 14 6.31 -7.45 9.20
N TYR A 15 5.64 -7.63 8.06
CA TYR A 15 5.64 -6.60 7.00
C TYR A 15 5.06 -5.28 7.49
N LYS A 16 3.97 -5.31 8.26
CA LYS A 16 3.39 -4.11 8.84
C LYS A 16 4.40 -3.38 9.71
N GLU A 17 5.01 -4.08 10.67
CA GLU A 17 6.01 -3.49 11.57
C GLU A 17 7.20 -2.90 10.82
N LEU A 18 7.69 -3.60 9.79
CA LEU A 18 8.76 -3.08 8.93
C LEU A 18 8.36 -1.82 8.17
N LEU A 19 7.15 -1.78 7.63
CA LEU A 19 6.67 -0.66 6.82
C LEU A 19 6.25 0.53 7.68
N THR A 20 5.76 0.33 8.90
CA THR A 20 5.36 1.41 9.82
C THR A 20 6.49 1.88 10.72
N ASN A 21 7.46 1.02 11.04
CA ASN A 21 8.58 1.33 11.93
C ASN A 21 9.95 0.96 11.30
N PRO A 22 10.28 1.44 10.09
CA PRO A 22 11.51 1.07 9.39
C PRO A 22 12.79 1.32 10.18
N LYS A 23 12.90 2.49 10.82
CA LYS A 23 14.09 2.88 11.60
C LYS A 23 14.36 1.95 12.79
N LYS A 24 13.31 1.44 13.45
CA LYS A 24 13.47 0.47 14.56
C LYS A 24 14.07 -0.85 14.09
N ASN A 25 13.95 -1.15 12.80
CA ASN A 25 14.40 -2.38 12.17
C ASN A 25 15.63 -2.17 11.28
N GLY A 26 16.31 -1.02 11.39
CA GLY A 26 17.54 -0.72 10.64
C GLY A 26 17.32 -0.35 9.17
N PHE A 27 16.11 0.06 8.78
CA PHE A 27 15.81 0.53 7.43
C PHE A 27 15.73 2.06 7.35
N ASP A 28 16.21 2.61 6.22
CA ASP A 28 16.34 4.06 5.98
C ASP A 28 15.23 4.64 5.07
N PHE A 29 14.13 3.91 4.89
CA PHE A 29 12.95 4.47 4.22
C PHE A 29 11.99 5.08 5.24
N ARG A 30 11.21 6.08 4.82
CA ARG A 30 10.12 6.68 5.61
C ARG A 30 9.01 5.66 5.89
N PRO A 31 8.36 5.71 7.07
CA PRO A 31 7.17 4.92 7.36
C PRO A 31 6.11 5.03 6.27
N ILE A 32 5.41 3.93 5.96
CA ILE A 32 4.30 3.90 4.99
C ILE A 32 3.18 4.89 5.35
N THR A 33 3.01 5.18 6.65
CA THR A 33 2.06 6.18 7.16
C THR A 33 2.43 7.62 6.83
N GLU A 34 3.69 7.86 6.44
CA GLU A 34 4.22 9.17 6.04
C GLU A 34 4.42 9.26 4.52
N CYS A 35 4.14 8.21 3.76
CA CYS A 35 4.31 8.18 2.31
C CYS A 35 3.05 8.58 1.54
N PHE A 36 1.90 8.66 2.21
CA PHE A 36 0.62 8.98 1.58
C PHE A 36 -0.06 10.14 2.29
N ARG A 37 -0.77 10.98 1.52
CA ARG A 37 -1.68 11.99 2.05
C ARG A 37 -3.10 11.74 1.55
N GLN A 38 -4.08 12.12 2.36
CA GLN A 38 -5.48 12.06 1.99
C GLN A 38 -5.85 13.13 0.95
N ILE A 39 -6.66 12.75 -0.02
CA ILE A 39 -7.19 13.61 -1.10
C ILE A 39 -8.68 13.37 -1.30
N GLU A 40 -9.33 14.12 -2.19
CA GLU A 40 -10.77 13.98 -2.45
C GLU A 40 -11.09 12.82 -3.40
N THR A 41 -10.25 12.64 -4.42
CA THR A 41 -10.41 11.62 -5.47
C THR A 41 -9.83 10.27 -5.04
N VAL A 42 -10.30 9.19 -5.66
CA VAL A 42 -9.83 7.84 -5.37
C VAL A 42 -8.72 7.46 -6.34
N THR A 43 -7.55 7.13 -5.82
CA THR A 43 -6.45 6.53 -6.59
C THR A 43 -6.54 5.00 -6.50
N PRO A 44 -6.53 4.28 -7.64
CA PRO A 44 -6.57 2.82 -7.64
C PRO A 44 -5.47 2.15 -6.80
N LYS A 45 -5.80 1.04 -6.13
CA LYS A 45 -4.84 0.32 -5.26
C LYS A 45 -3.55 -0.08 -6.00
N HIS A 46 -3.68 -0.46 -7.28
CA HIS A 46 -2.54 -0.90 -8.07
C HIS A 46 -1.61 0.23 -8.47
N GLU A 47 -2.13 1.44 -8.70
CA GLU A 47 -1.32 2.63 -8.97
C GLU A 47 -0.54 3.04 -7.71
N LEU A 48 -1.20 3.07 -6.55
CA LEU A 48 -0.55 3.33 -5.25
C LEU A 48 0.54 2.29 -4.94
N PHE A 49 0.32 1.02 -5.30
CA PHE A 49 1.34 -0.01 -5.16
C PHE A 49 2.56 0.25 -6.05
N ASN A 50 2.33 0.58 -7.33
CA ASN A 50 3.41 0.78 -8.29
C ASN A 50 4.33 1.93 -7.84
N VAL A 51 3.76 3.09 -7.50
CA VAL A 51 4.54 4.25 -7.03
C VAL A 51 5.25 3.95 -5.70
N TYR A 52 4.62 3.19 -4.80
CA TYR A 52 5.24 2.84 -3.52
C TYR A 52 6.42 1.89 -3.68
N VAL A 53 6.32 0.89 -4.55
CA VAL A 53 7.43 -0.05 -4.81
C VAL A 53 8.59 0.64 -5.53
N GLU A 54 8.28 1.54 -6.46
CA GLU A 54 9.29 2.41 -7.08
C GLU A 54 10.01 3.27 -6.05
N TYR A 55 9.33 3.81 -5.05
CA TYR A 55 9.99 4.49 -3.94
C TYR A 55 10.80 3.52 -3.05
N LEU A 56 10.20 2.40 -2.66
CA LEU A 56 10.77 1.49 -1.67
C LEU A 56 12.06 0.81 -2.18
N GLN A 57 12.17 0.57 -3.49
CA GLN A 57 13.32 -0.10 -4.13
C GLN A 57 13.65 -1.46 -3.49
N LYS A 58 12.63 -2.16 -2.97
CA LYS A 58 12.74 -3.50 -2.35
C LYS A 58 11.55 -4.36 -2.77
N PRO A 59 11.72 -5.70 -2.82
CA PRO A 59 10.62 -6.61 -3.12
C PRO A 59 9.53 -6.49 -2.06
N LEU A 60 8.31 -6.16 -2.49
CA LEU A 60 7.12 -6.12 -1.65
C LEU A 60 6.00 -6.91 -2.33
N PRO A 61 5.50 -8.00 -1.72
CA PRO A 61 4.35 -8.70 -2.26
C PRO A 61 3.12 -7.79 -2.30
N LYS A 62 2.51 -7.67 -3.48
CA LYS A 62 1.34 -6.80 -3.72
C LYS A 62 0.18 -7.06 -2.74
N VAL A 63 -0.04 -8.33 -2.41
CA VAL A 63 -1.06 -8.73 -1.42
C VAL A 63 -0.75 -8.23 -0.01
N MET A 64 0.53 -8.20 0.40
CA MET A 64 0.92 -7.63 1.71
C MET A 64 0.63 -6.14 1.76
N PHE A 65 1.00 -5.43 0.70
CA PHE A 65 0.68 -4.01 0.58
C PHE A 65 -0.82 -3.77 0.70
N TYR A 66 -1.66 -4.54 -0.01
CA TYR A 66 -3.11 -4.37 0.06
C TYR A 66 -3.69 -4.65 1.44
N ILE A 67 -3.26 -5.73 2.11
CA ILE A 67 -3.74 -6.05 3.46
C ILE A 67 -3.36 -4.93 4.44
N ILE A 68 -2.12 -4.46 4.38
CA ILE A 68 -1.63 -3.40 5.28
C ILE A 68 -2.33 -2.07 4.99
N MET A 69 -2.51 -1.71 3.71
CA MET A 69 -3.22 -0.49 3.33
C MET A 69 -4.71 -0.54 3.71
N ASP A 70 -5.36 -1.70 3.59
CA ASP A 70 -6.74 -1.88 4.06
C ASP A 70 -6.85 -1.74 5.59
N GLU A 71 -5.86 -2.23 6.34
CA GLU A 71 -5.84 -2.08 7.78
C GLU A 71 -5.61 -0.61 8.22
N LEU A 72 -4.71 0.11 7.54
CA LEU A 72 -4.37 1.50 7.88
C LEU A 72 -5.42 2.50 7.35
N TYR A 73 -5.94 2.27 6.15
CA TYR A 73 -6.71 3.25 5.37
C TYR A 73 -8.03 2.70 4.84
N GLY A 74 -8.53 1.58 5.35
CA GLY A 74 -9.80 0.99 4.91
C GLY A 74 -10.99 1.95 5.02
N HIS A 75 -10.94 2.91 5.94
CA HIS A 75 -11.93 3.98 6.09
C HIS A 75 -11.93 5.00 4.93
N LEU A 76 -10.90 5.01 4.08
CA LEU A 76 -10.74 5.87 2.91
C LEU A 76 -11.02 5.14 1.58
N THR A 77 -11.54 3.91 1.64
CA THR A 77 -11.75 3.09 0.43
C THR A 77 -12.86 3.68 -0.44
N GLY A 78 -12.69 3.61 -1.76
CA GLY A 78 -13.71 3.98 -2.73
C GLY A 78 -13.44 3.36 -4.10
N ARG A 79 -14.24 3.74 -5.10
CA ARG A 79 -13.99 3.40 -6.50
C ARG A 79 -13.53 4.64 -7.25
N ALA A 80 -12.47 4.49 -8.04
CA ALA A 80 -12.06 5.51 -8.99
C ALA A 80 -13.16 5.72 -10.03
N ILE A 81 -13.19 6.89 -10.67
CA ILE A 81 -14.08 7.16 -11.80
C ILE A 81 -13.24 7.01 -13.08
N ASN A 82 -13.72 6.23 -14.04
CA ASN A 82 -13.04 6.09 -15.34
C ASN A 82 -13.32 7.30 -16.25
N ALA A 83 -12.76 7.30 -17.46
CA ALA A 83 -12.94 8.38 -18.43
C ALA A 83 -14.40 8.57 -18.86
N GLU A 84 -15.21 7.52 -18.73
CA GLU A 84 -16.63 7.46 -19.07
C GLU A 84 -17.56 7.90 -17.92
N GLY A 85 -17.01 8.24 -16.76
CA GLY A 85 -17.81 8.64 -15.59
C GLY A 85 -18.39 7.47 -14.77
N GLU A 86 -17.99 6.24 -15.08
CA GLU A 86 -18.45 5.01 -14.44
C GLU A 86 -17.52 4.57 -13.29
N PRO A 87 -18.01 3.75 -12.33
CA PRO A 87 -17.19 3.21 -11.26
C PRO A 87 -16.09 2.27 -11.77
N GLY A 88 -14.84 2.73 -11.71
CA GLY A 88 -13.64 1.99 -12.04
C GLY A 88 -13.08 1.16 -10.88
N TYR A 89 -11.75 1.07 -10.82
CA TYR A 89 -11.02 0.22 -9.87
C TYR A 89 -11.21 0.64 -8.41
N LEU A 90 -11.15 -0.36 -7.52
CA LEU A 90 -11.08 -0.11 -6.08
C LEU A 90 -9.77 0.60 -5.74
N GLY A 91 -9.84 1.55 -4.82
CA GLY A 91 -8.71 2.37 -4.42
C GLY A 91 -8.92 3.02 -3.07
N TYR A 92 -8.06 4.00 -2.78
CA TYR A 92 -8.16 4.81 -1.58
C TYR A 92 -8.18 6.29 -1.97
N LYS A 93 -8.79 7.12 -1.13
CA LYS A 93 -8.67 8.58 -1.19
C LYS A 93 -7.30 9.07 -0.74
N LEU A 94 -6.25 8.58 -1.41
CA LEU A 94 -4.85 8.81 -1.08
C LEU A 94 -4.06 9.11 -2.35
N GLU A 95 -3.01 9.90 -2.20
CA GLU A 95 -1.91 9.98 -3.16
C GLU A 95 -0.57 9.80 -2.48
N PHE A 96 0.42 9.35 -3.24
CA PHE A 96 1.79 9.25 -2.77
C PHE A 96 2.43 10.64 -2.71
N ILE A 97 3.01 11.00 -1.57
CA ILE A 97 3.77 12.24 -1.43
C ILE A 97 5.24 11.96 -1.68
N ASN A 98 5.77 12.60 -2.72
CA ASN A 98 7.16 12.41 -3.15
C ASN A 98 8.13 12.58 -1.96
N ALA A 99 9.14 11.71 -1.92
CA ALA A 99 10.22 11.78 -0.95
C ALA A 99 11.22 12.87 -1.33
#